data_AF-A0A7S7TVQ9-F1
#
_entry.id   AF-A0A7S7TVQ9-F1
#
_cell.length_a   1.000
_cell.length_b   1.000
_cell.length_c   1.000
_cell.angle_alpha   90.00
_cell.angle_beta   90.00
_cell.angle_gamma   90.00
#
_symmetry.space_group_name_H-M   'P 1'
#
loop_
_entity.id
_entity.type
_entity.pdbx_description
1 polymer ?
#
loop_
_entity_poly.entity_id
_entity_poly.type
_entity_poly.pdbx_seq_one_letter_code
_entity_poly.pdbx_strand_id
1 'polypeptide(L)'
;MRKAFDKALRVLRTGVLCLLACCTPYNSANACQGARLNGIIFDHVPDDIDAPEIIEATIYDKSFVNDAGVIMWIMNARVDRVIKGSIDTKSLTILVYPTSCSTIGIGHGIVLGTLRDVPQRGLMLEAVEGGFRMLR
;
A
#
# COMPACT_ATOMS: atom_id res chain seq x y z
N MET A 1 -7.53 50.47 -39.31
CA MET A 1 -8.02 49.10 -39.05
C MET A 1 -6.94 48.00 -39.07
N ARG A 2 -5.73 48.21 -39.60
CA ARG A 2 -4.65 47.18 -39.63
C ARG A 2 -3.97 46.91 -38.27
N LYS A 3 -3.79 47.95 -37.43
CA LYS A 3 -3.09 47.86 -36.14
C LYS A 3 -3.83 47.07 -35.04
N ALA A 4 -5.15 46.94 -35.14
CA ALA A 4 -5.95 46.18 -34.17
C ALA A 4 -5.83 44.66 -34.40
N PHE A 5 -5.71 44.24 -35.67
CA PHE A 5 -5.52 42.84 -36.06
C PHE A 5 -4.15 42.29 -35.60
N ASP A 6 -3.08 43.08 -35.70
CA ASP A 6 -1.74 42.66 -35.24
C ASP A 6 -1.63 42.49 -33.73
N LYS A 7 -2.43 43.25 -32.96
CA LYS A 7 -2.51 43.11 -31.49
C LYS A 7 -3.27 41.83 -31.10
N ALA A 8 -4.36 41.53 -31.80
CA ALA A 8 -5.14 40.31 -31.60
C ALA A 8 -4.32 39.05 -31.95
N LEU A 9 -3.51 39.08 -33.00
CA LEU A 9 -2.67 37.96 -33.42
C LEU A 9 -1.52 37.65 -32.43
N ARG A 10 -0.98 38.67 -31.75
CA ARG A 10 0.00 38.49 -30.67
C ARG A 10 -0.61 37.87 -29.42
N VAL A 11 -1.81 38.31 -29.01
CA VAL A 11 -2.51 37.74 -27.84
C VAL A 11 -2.90 36.29 -28.10
N LEU A 12 -3.33 35.93 -29.32
CA LEU A 12 -3.59 34.54 -29.68
C LEU A 12 -2.32 33.66 -29.67
N ARG A 13 -1.19 34.18 -30.14
CA ARG A 13 0.09 33.43 -30.11
C ARG A 13 0.64 33.22 -28.70
N THR A 14 0.46 34.19 -27.79
CA THR A 14 0.90 34.03 -26.39
C THR A 14 -0.07 33.17 -25.57
N GLY A 15 -1.37 33.14 -25.91
CA GLY A 15 -2.36 32.29 -25.24
C GLY A 15 -2.23 30.80 -25.56
N VAL A 16 -1.84 30.45 -26.79
CA VAL A 16 -1.66 29.04 -27.21
C VAL A 16 -0.41 28.40 -26.59
N LEU A 17 0.65 29.17 -26.33
CA LEU A 17 1.84 28.65 -25.63
C LEU A 17 1.57 28.30 -24.15
N CYS A 18 0.70 29.06 -23.46
CA CYS A 18 0.35 28.74 -22.07
C CYS A 18 -0.48 27.47 -21.94
N LEU A 19 -1.37 27.19 -22.91
CA LEU A 19 -2.18 25.97 -22.90
C LEU A 19 -1.36 24.72 -23.22
N LEU A 20 -0.33 24.81 -24.07
CA LEU A 20 0.57 23.68 -24.34
C LEU A 20 1.56 23.41 -23.20
N ALA A 21 1.89 24.42 -22.38
CA ALA A 21 2.75 24.24 -21.20
C ALA A 21 1.98 23.74 -19.96
N CYS A 22 0.67 24.02 -19.84
CA CYS A 22 -0.17 23.52 -18.74
C CYS A 22 -0.77 22.13 -19.00
N CYS A 23 -0.64 21.60 -20.21
CA CYS A 23 -0.99 20.21 -20.53
C CYS A 23 0.22 19.26 -20.43
N THR A 24 1.20 19.56 -19.57
CA THR A 24 1.98 18.45 -19.02
C THR A 24 0.96 17.59 -18.27
N PRO A 25 0.84 16.28 -18.58
CA PRO A 25 0.10 15.42 -17.69
C PRO A 25 0.76 15.60 -16.34
N TYR A 26 -0.01 16.12 -15.39
CA TYR A 26 0.31 15.99 -13.98
C TYR A 26 0.41 14.49 -13.77
N ASN A 27 1.61 13.94 -13.95
CA ASN A 27 1.93 12.53 -13.74
C ASN A 27 1.97 12.32 -12.23
N SER A 28 0.85 12.59 -11.55
CA SER A 28 0.60 12.13 -10.18
C SER A 28 0.46 10.61 -10.14
N ALA A 29 0.52 9.92 -11.29
CA ALA A 29 0.53 8.46 -11.39
C ALA A 29 1.91 7.80 -11.15
N ASN A 30 2.95 8.56 -10.77
CA ASN A 30 4.30 8.02 -10.56
C ASN A 30 4.74 7.94 -9.08
N ALA A 31 3.85 8.17 -8.12
CA ALA A 31 4.23 8.18 -6.69
C ALA A 31 4.85 6.85 -6.20
N CYS A 32 4.53 5.73 -6.87
CA CYS A 32 5.08 4.41 -6.54
C CYS A 32 6.01 3.85 -7.62
N GLN A 33 6.31 4.62 -8.67
CA GLN A 33 7.14 4.15 -9.78
C GLN A 33 8.61 4.31 -9.41
N GLY A 34 9.15 3.29 -8.75
CA GLY A 34 10.53 3.26 -8.23
C GLY A 34 10.62 3.15 -6.70
N ALA A 35 9.50 3.36 -5.98
CA ALA A 35 9.41 2.95 -4.59
C ALA A 35 9.33 1.41 -4.54
N ARG A 36 10.07 0.79 -3.63
CA ARG A 36 9.83 -0.62 -3.28
C ARG A 36 8.35 -0.70 -2.88
N LEU A 37 7.57 -1.46 -3.63
CA LEU A 37 6.20 -1.78 -3.19
C LEU A 37 6.35 -2.46 -1.84
N ASN A 38 5.72 -1.95 -0.80
CA ASN A 38 5.76 -2.62 0.49
C ASN A 38 4.63 -3.64 0.53
N GLY A 39 4.99 -4.89 0.80
CA GLY A 39 4.06 -6.00 0.96
C GLY A 39 4.04 -6.47 2.41
N ILE A 40 2.99 -7.22 2.73
CA ILE A 40 2.80 -7.90 4.01
C ILE A 40 2.82 -9.44 3.87
N ILE A 41 2.74 -9.92 2.61
CA ILE A 41 2.85 -11.33 2.24
C ILE A 41 4.22 -11.48 1.57
N PHE A 42 5.03 -12.39 2.08
CA PHE A 42 6.38 -12.66 1.62
C PHE A 42 6.49 -14.10 1.14
N ASP A 43 7.28 -14.34 0.09
CA ASP A 43 7.56 -15.70 -0.41
C ASP A 43 8.55 -16.45 0.50
N HIS A 44 9.39 -15.70 1.21
CA HIS A 44 10.39 -16.20 2.14
C HIS A 44 10.51 -15.23 3.33
N VAL A 45 10.98 -15.72 4.48
CA VAL A 45 11.27 -14.86 5.63
C VAL A 45 12.46 -13.96 5.26
N PRO A 46 12.32 -12.63 5.26
CA PRO A 46 13.43 -11.74 4.98
C PRO A 46 14.48 -11.80 6.11
N ASP A 47 15.76 -11.92 5.75
CA ASP A 47 16.87 -12.11 6.70
C ASP A 47 17.12 -10.89 7.62
N ASP A 48 16.61 -9.72 7.25
CA ASP A 48 16.83 -8.44 7.91
C ASP A 48 15.68 -8.01 8.84
N ILE A 49 14.60 -8.81 8.96
CA ILE A 49 13.45 -8.49 9.81
C ILE A 49 13.34 -9.48 10.96
N ASP A 50 13.60 -9.01 12.19
CA ASP A 50 13.28 -9.76 13.41
C ASP A 50 11.85 -9.44 13.86
N ALA A 51 10.90 -10.26 13.41
CA ALA A 51 9.52 -10.19 13.88
C ALA A 51 9.29 -11.20 15.02
N PRO A 52 8.55 -10.82 16.08
CA PRO A 52 8.15 -11.74 17.15
C PRO A 52 7.29 -12.90 16.65
N GLU A 53 6.42 -12.63 15.69
CA GLU A 53 5.48 -13.60 15.12
C GLU A 53 5.73 -13.72 13.61
N ILE A 54 5.93 -14.96 13.15
CA ILE A 54 6.14 -15.31 11.74
C ILE A 54 5.26 -16.51 11.43
N ILE A 55 4.33 -16.33 10.51
CA ILE A 55 3.37 -17.36 10.11
C ILE A 55 3.35 -17.50 8.60
N GLU A 56 3.04 -18.70 8.12
CA GLU A 56 2.55 -18.94 6.78
C GLU A 56 1.02 -18.93 6.84
N ALA A 57 0.40 -18.10 6.03
CA ALA A 57 -1.03 -17.85 6.07
C ALA A 57 -1.63 -17.63 4.69
N THR A 58 -2.90 -18.01 4.56
CA THR A 58 -3.74 -17.68 3.41
C THR A 58 -4.73 -16.60 3.80
N ILE A 59 -4.52 -15.39 3.29
CA ILE A 59 -5.48 -14.30 3.37
C ILE A 59 -6.59 -14.58 2.36
N TYR A 60 -7.85 -14.57 2.82
CA TYR A 60 -9.01 -14.86 1.97
C TYR A 60 -10.03 -13.72 1.92
N ASP A 61 -9.95 -12.75 2.83
CA ASP A 61 -10.83 -11.59 2.87
C ASP A 61 -10.06 -10.35 3.34
N LYS A 62 -10.46 -9.18 2.83
CA LYS A 62 -9.88 -7.89 3.20
C LYS A 62 -10.94 -6.80 3.23
N SER A 63 -10.84 -5.92 4.23
CA SER A 63 -11.69 -4.75 4.39
C SER A 63 -10.85 -3.53 4.71
N PHE A 64 -11.28 -2.39 4.20
CA PHE A 64 -10.68 -1.09 4.49
C PHE A 64 -11.53 -0.37 5.52
N VAL A 65 -10.90 0.08 6.61
CA VAL A 65 -11.59 0.69 7.73
C VAL A 65 -10.94 2.04 8.08
N ASN A 66 -11.78 3.01 8.39
CA ASN A 66 -11.38 4.25 9.03
C ASN A 66 -11.95 4.26 10.45
N ASP A 67 -11.08 4.17 11.44
CA ASP A 67 -11.43 4.14 12.85
C ASP A 67 -10.86 5.37 13.54
N ALA A 68 -11.74 6.31 13.94
CA ALA A 68 -11.36 7.57 14.57
C ALA A 68 -10.28 8.38 13.82
N GLY A 69 -10.27 8.34 12.47
CA GLY A 69 -9.28 9.03 11.63
C GLY A 69 -8.04 8.20 11.32
N VAL A 70 -7.90 7.00 11.88
CA VAL A 70 -6.85 6.06 11.55
C VAL A 70 -7.33 5.13 10.45
N ILE A 71 -6.65 5.20 9.32
CA ILE A 71 -6.92 4.35 8.16
C ILE A 71 -6.14 3.05 8.32
N MET A 72 -6.81 1.91 8.13
CA MET A 72 -6.22 0.59 8.25
C MET A 72 -6.89 -0.44 7.32
N TRP A 73 -6.15 -1.48 6.96
CA TRP A 73 -6.70 -2.69 6.36
C TRP A 73 -6.81 -3.78 7.42
N ILE A 74 -7.94 -4.48 7.37
CA ILE A 74 -8.24 -5.61 8.23
C ILE A 74 -8.48 -6.80 7.33
N MET A 75 -7.68 -7.84 7.52
CA MET A 75 -7.67 -9.01 6.65
C MET A 75 -7.89 -10.27 7.46
N ASN A 76 -8.79 -11.12 6.99
CA ASN A 76 -9.01 -12.41 7.60
C ASN A 76 -8.11 -13.45 6.92
N ALA A 77 -7.37 -14.17 7.73
CA ALA A 77 -6.40 -15.15 7.26
C ALA A 77 -6.57 -16.49 7.97
N ARG A 78 -6.37 -17.57 7.23
CA ARG A 78 -6.16 -18.90 7.77
C ARG A 78 -4.68 -19.07 8.05
N VAL A 79 -4.34 -19.53 9.25
CA VAL A 79 -2.96 -19.91 9.60
C VAL A 79 -2.72 -21.30 9.04
N ASP A 80 -1.78 -21.39 8.10
CA ASP A 80 -1.36 -22.67 7.52
C ASP A 80 -0.24 -23.29 8.34
N ARG A 81 0.71 -22.47 8.81
CA ARG A 81 1.81 -22.90 9.67
C ARG A 81 2.35 -21.74 10.52
N VAL A 82 2.76 -22.03 11.74
CA VAL A 82 3.51 -21.09 12.58
C VAL A 82 5.00 -21.41 12.44
N ILE A 83 5.79 -20.43 12.01
CA ILE A 83 7.24 -20.57 11.83
C ILE A 83 7.95 -20.11 13.10
N LYS A 84 7.50 -19.01 13.70
CA LYS A 84 8.01 -18.44 14.95
C LYS A 84 6.88 -17.71 15.68
N GLY A 85 6.88 -17.80 17.01
CA GLY A 85 5.94 -17.07 17.87
C GLY A 85 4.96 -17.99 18.61
N SER A 86 3.84 -17.42 19.02
CA SER A 86 2.92 -18.01 20.01
C SER A 86 1.48 -18.19 19.54
N ILE A 87 1.20 -17.87 18.27
CA ILE A 87 -0.12 -18.07 17.66
C ILE A 87 -0.52 -19.55 17.72
N ASP A 88 -1.68 -19.84 18.32
CA ASP A 88 -2.25 -21.20 18.42
C ASP A 88 -3.67 -21.28 17.81
N THR A 89 -3.99 -20.36 16.90
CA THR A 89 -5.30 -20.31 16.25
C THR A 89 -5.19 -20.70 14.79
N LYS A 90 -6.23 -21.37 14.27
CA LYS A 90 -6.33 -21.73 12.84
C LYS A 90 -6.68 -20.55 11.94
N SER A 91 -7.18 -19.48 12.53
CA SER A 91 -7.56 -18.25 11.85
C SER A 91 -7.22 -17.06 12.73
N LEU A 92 -6.83 -15.97 12.11
CA LEU A 92 -6.61 -14.70 12.80
C LEU A 92 -6.87 -13.53 11.87
N THR A 93 -7.00 -12.37 12.48
CA THR A 93 -7.17 -11.12 11.77
C THR A 93 -5.86 -10.37 11.74
N ILE A 94 -5.44 -9.97 10.54
CA ILE A 94 -4.22 -9.22 10.30
C ILE A 94 -4.59 -7.75 10.12
N LEU A 95 -3.87 -6.88 10.81
CA LEU A 95 -4.00 -5.44 10.76
C LEU A 95 -2.82 -4.84 9.99
N VAL A 96 -3.10 -3.94 9.05
CA VAL A 96 -2.08 -3.21 8.29
C VAL A 96 -2.40 -1.74 8.28
N TYR A 97 -1.43 -0.91 8.62
CA TYR A 97 -1.51 0.53 8.45
C TYR A 97 -0.91 0.90 7.11
N PRO A 98 -1.73 1.20 6.08
CA PRO A 98 -1.22 1.44 4.75
C PRO A 98 -0.32 2.67 4.74
N THR A 99 0.90 2.51 4.23
CA THR A 99 1.76 3.62 3.84
C THR A 99 1.46 4.02 2.38
N SER A 100 2.06 5.10 1.92
CA SER A 100 1.79 5.67 0.59
C SER A 100 2.12 4.74 -0.59
N CYS A 101 2.78 3.60 -0.36
CA CYS A 101 3.21 2.65 -1.40
C CYS A 101 2.92 1.17 -1.05
N SER A 102 1.97 0.90 -0.16
CA SER A 102 1.65 -0.48 0.27
C SER A 102 0.77 -1.20 -0.73
N THR A 103 1.19 -2.39 -1.18
CA THR A 103 0.35 -3.32 -1.93
C THR A 103 -0.19 -4.40 -1.01
N ILE A 104 -1.52 -4.44 -0.88
CA ILE A 104 -2.23 -5.36 0.02
C ILE A 104 -3.09 -6.31 -0.82
N GLY A 105 -2.65 -7.56 -0.88
CA GLY A 105 -3.25 -8.63 -1.67
C GLY A 105 -3.98 -9.67 -0.82
N ILE A 106 -4.85 -10.43 -1.47
CA ILE A 106 -5.39 -11.71 -0.97
C ILE A 106 -4.50 -12.80 -1.56
N GLY A 107 -4.19 -13.84 -0.80
CA GLY A 107 -3.33 -14.91 -1.26
C GLY A 107 -2.62 -15.65 -0.13
N HIS A 108 -1.77 -16.59 -0.54
CA HIS A 108 -0.95 -17.39 0.34
C HIS A 108 0.47 -16.81 0.44
N GLY A 109 1.04 -16.82 1.64
CA GLY A 109 2.47 -16.62 1.86
C GLY A 109 2.79 -16.36 3.31
N ILE A 110 3.98 -15.84 3.56
CA ILE A 110 4.49 -15.60 4.91
C ILE A 110 4.07 -14.20 5.36
N VAL A 111 3.59 -14.08 6.59
CA VAL A 111 3.24 -12.82 7.24
C VAL A 111 4.08 -12.68 8.50
N LEU A 112 4.70 -11.51 8.65
CA LEU A 112 5.51 -11.14 9.80
C LEU A 112 4.80 -10.04 10.57
N GLY A 113 4.83 -10.11 11.90
CA GLY A 113 4.13 -9.13 12.70
C GLY A 113 4.34 -9.24 14.20
N THR A 114 3.53 -8.48 14.91
CA THR A 114 3.42 -8.56 16.37
C THR A 114 1.95 -8.73 16.75
N LEU A 115 1.67 -9.64 17.68
CA LEU A 115 0.34 -9.79 18.24
C LEU A 115 -0.02 -8.56 19.09
N ARG A 116 -1.18 -7.98 18.83
CA ARG A 116 -1.75 -6.88 19.60
C ARG A 116 -3.20 -7.16 19.96
N ASP A 117 -3.55 -6.87 21.20
CA ASP A 117 -4.95 -6.80 21.60
C ASP A 117 -5.51 -5.43 21.23
N VAL A 118 -6.46 -5.42 20.29
CA VAL A 118 -7.11 -4.20 19.81
C VAL A 118 -8.46 -4.06 20.50
N PRO A 119 -8.72 -2.96 21.23
CA PRO A 119 -10.00 -2.75 21.88
C PRO A 119 -11.18 -2.94 20.91
N GLN A 120 -12.23 -3.65 21.36
CA GLN A 120 -13.43 -4.01 20.59
C GLN A 120 -13.24 -5.01 19.45
N ARG A 121 -12.00 -5.36 19.11
CA ARG A 121 -11.66 -6.22 17.96
C ARG A 121 -10.90 -7.49 18.36
N GLY A 122 -10.31 -7.50 19.56
CA GLY A 122 -9.59 -8.64 20.13
C GLY A 122 -8.15 -8.75 19.60
N LEU A 123 -7.58 -9.94 19.75
CA LEU A 123 -6.21 -10.24 19.36
C LEU A 123 -6.05 -10.24 17.84
N MET A 124 -5.15 -9.39 17.33
CA MET A 124 -4.84 -9.22 15.91
C MET A 124 -3.34 -9.29 15.69
N LEU A 125 -2.93 -9.71 14.51
CA LEU A 125 -1.54 -9.63 14.07
C LEU A 125 -1.32 -8.29 13.36
N GLU A 126 -0.61 -7.36 13.98
CA GLU A 126 -0.13 -6.16 13.30
C GLU A 126 1.02 -6.55 12.37
N ALA A 127 0.78 -6.52 11.06
CA ALA A 127 1.77 -6.92 10.08
C ALA A 127 2.84 -5.84 9.89
N VAL A 128 4.09 -6.28 9.79
CA VAL A 128 5.21 -5.43 9.38
C VAL A 128 5.19 -5.31 7.87
N GLU A 129 5.16 -4.06 7.38
CA GLU A 129 5.37 -3.78 5.97
C GLU A 129 6.85 -3.94 5.62
N GLY A 130 7.14 -4.76 4.60
CA GLY A 130 8.50 -5.00 4.13
C GLY A 130 8.61 -4.78 2.62
N GLY A 131 9.78 -4.31 2.18
CA GLY A 131 10.03 -4.03 0.78
C GLY A 131 9.96 -5.30 -0.08
N PHE A 132 9.11 -5.26 -1.10
CA PHE A 132 8.96 -6.33 -2.08
C PHE A 132 10.15 -6.36 -3.03
N ARG A 133 10.70 -7.56 -3.28
CA ARG A 133 11.50 -7.84 -4.47
C ARG A 133 10.67 -8.79 -5.34
N MET A 134 9.89 -8.22 -6.26
CA MET A 134 9.29 -8.98 -7.35
C MET A 134 10.44 -9.52 -8.20
N LEU A 135 10.94 -10.71 -7.91
CA LEU A 135 11.79 -11.43 -8.85
C LEU A 135 10.85 -11.83 -9.99
N ARG A 136 10.90 -11.02 -11.07
CA ARG A 136 10.33 -11.37 -12.37
C ARG A 136 11.01 -12.61 -12.93
#